data_AF-A0AAD4YN30-F1
#
_entry.id   AF-A0AAD4YN30-F1
#
_cell.length_a   1.000
_cell.length_b   1.000
_cell.length_c   1.000
_cell.angle_alpha   90.00
_cell.angle_beta   90.00
_cell.angle_gamma   90.00
#
_symmetry.space_group_name_H-M   'P 1'
#
loop_
_entity.id
_entity.type
_entity.pdbx_description
1 polymer ?
#
loop_
_entity_poly.entity_id
_entity_poly.type
_entity_poly.pdbx_seq_one_letter_code
_entity_poly.pdbx_strand_id
1 'polypeptide(L)'
;MEDKQRELGGKEKEDEHAKMEIWKYVFGFVEIAVVKCAIELGIADAIESHGSPMTLLELSSALRCDTSPLYRIIRVQSTSKYSKKNQQPN
;
A
#
# COMPACT_ATOMS: atom_id res chain seq x y z
N MET A 1 40.72 -20.96 4.11
CA MET A 1 40.00 -20.36 2.95
C MET A 1 38.49 -20.28 3.19
N GLU A 2 37.94 -21.09 4.08
CA GLU A 2 36.49 -21.16 4.38
C GLU A 2 35.98 -20.01 5.26
N ASP A 3 36.78 -19.51 6.22
CA ASP A 3 36.39 -18.39 7.10
C ASP A 3 36.17 -17.07 6.34
N LYS A 4 36.92 -16.87 5.25
CA LYS A 4 36.80 -15.67 4.42
C LYS A 4 35.51 -15.67 3.59
N GLN A 5 35.00 -16.85 3.22
CA GLN A 5 33.73 -17.00 2.50
C GLN A 5 32.52 -16.73 3.41
N ARG A 6 32.61 -17.08 4.70
CA ARG A 6 31.55 -16.85 5.68
C ARG A 6 31.41 -15.36 6.07
N GLU A 7 32.53 -14.65 6.16
CA GLU A 7 32.59 -13.20 6.37
C GLU A 7 32.03 -12.38 5.18
N LEU A 8 32.32 -12.80 3.94
CA LEU A 8 31.81 -12.14 2.72
C LEU A 8 30.29 -12.28 2.60
N GLY A 9 29.75 -13.48 2.83
CA GLY A 9 28.31 -13.73 2.80
C GLY A 9 27.53 -13.09 3.95
N GLY A 10 28.20 -12.67 5.03
CA GLY A 10 27.62 -11.86 6.11
C GLY A 10 27.51 -10.39 5.72
N LYS A 11 28.59 -9.82 5.18
CA LYS A 11 28.63 -8.42 4.72
C LYS A 11 27.68 -8.13 3.56
N GLU A 12 27.55 -9.04 2.59
CA GLU A 12 26.59 -8.85 1.48
C GLU A 12 25.14 -8.75 1.97
N LYS A 13 24.76 -9.56 2.96
CA LYS A 13 23.40 -9.54 3.55
C LYS A 13 23.16 -8.28 4.37
N GLU A 14 24.16 -7.81 5.11
CA GLU A 14 24.10 -6.54 5.83
C GLU A 14 23.98 -5.35 4.87
N ASP A 15 24.72 -5.35 3.77
CA ASP A 15 24.64 -4.33 2.72
C ASP A 15 23.28 -4.34 2.01
N GLU A 16 22.72 -5.52 1.72
CA GLU A 16 21.37 -5.68 1.17
C GLU A 16 20.31 -5.14 2.14
N HIS A 17 20.43 -5.44 3.43
CA HIS A 17 19.52 -4.93 4.46
C HIS A 17 19.63 -3.41 4.60
N ALA A 18 20.84 -2.86 4.63
CA ALA A 18 21.08 -1.42 4.69
C ALA A 18 20.47 -0.69 3.48
N LYS A 19 20.65 -1.24 2.26
CA LYS A 19 20.00 -0.72 1.05
C LYS A 19 18.48 -0.73 1.19
N MET A 20 17.90 -1.82 1.69
CA MET A 20 16.45 -1.94 1.87
C MET A 20 15.90 -0.89 2.84
N GLU A 21 16.58 -0.67 3.96
CA GLU A 21 16.18 0.35 4.95
C GLU A 21 16.28 1.77 4.38
N ILE A 22 17.33 2.08 3.62
CA ILE A 22 17.45 3.37 2.92
C ILE A 22 16.30 3.55 1.92
N TRP A 23 15.97 2.53 1.14
CA TRP A 23 14.86 2.61 0.18
C TRP A 23 13.51 2.80 0.86
N LYS A 24 13.28 2.16 2.02
CA LYS A 24 12.07 2.42 2.83
C LYS A 24 12.02 3.86 3.33
N TYR A 25 13.14 4.42 3.76
CA TYR A 25 13.20 5.82 4.18
C TYR A 25 12.94 6.77 3.02
N VAL A 26 13.59 6.55 1.87
CA VAL A 26 13.40 7.38 0.66
C VAL A 26 11.97 7.30 0.16
N PHE A 27 11.33 6.13 0.18
CA PHE A 27 9.95 5.95 -0.31
C PHE A 27 8.87 6.00 0.77
N GLY A 28 9.22 6.23 2.04
CA GLY A 28 8.25 6.24 3.15
C GLY A 28 7.16 7.31 2.99
N PHE A 29 7.46 8.38 2.26
CA PHE A 29 6.48 9.43 1.94
C PHE A 29 5.35 8.93 1.01
N VAL A 30 5.57 7.85 0.25
CA VAL A 30 4.62 7.35 -0.76
C VAL A 30 3.34 6.87 -0.08
N GLU A 31 3.44 6.19 1.07
CA GLU A 31 2.27 5.74 1.84
C GLU A 31 1.45 6.93 2.33
N ILE A 32 2.10 7.95 2.87
CA ILE A 32 1.43 9.18 3.35
C ILE A 32 0.78 9.92 2.18
N ALA A 33 1.46 10.03 1.04
CA ALA A 33 0.92 10.68 -0.15
C ALA A 33 -0.33 9.94 -0.67
N VAL A 34 -0.31 8.60 -0.67
CA VAL A 34 -1.46 7.77 -1.06
C VAL A 34 -2.65 7.98 -0.12
N VAL A 35 -2.41 8.02 1.20
CA VAL A 35 -3.47 8.29 2.19
C VAL A 35 -4.05 9.69 2.02
N LYS A 36 -3.18 10.70 1.82
CA LYS A 36 -3.62 12.08 1.59
C LYS A 36 -4.49 12.19 0.33
N CYS A 37 -4.07 11.57 -0.77
CA CYS A 37 -4.87 11.50 -1.99
C CYS A 37 -6.22 10.80 -1.76
N ALA A 38 -6.25 9.72 -0.98
CA ALA A 38 -7.51 9.01 -0.68
C ALA A 38 -8.50 9.88 0.11
N ILE A 39 -8.00 10.72 1.02
CA ILE A 39 -8.79 11.69 1.78
C ILE A 39 -9.27 12.83 0.87
N GLU A 40 -8.37 13.43 0.09
CA GLU A 40 -8.69 14.54 -0.83
C GLU A 40 -9.70 14.12 -1.91
N LEU A 41 -9.61 12.87 -2.38
CA LEU A 41 -10.57 12.29 -3.32
C LEU A 41 -11.88 11.86 -2.64
N GLY A 42 -11.98 11.85 -1.32
CA GLY A 42 -13.18 11.40 -0.61
C GLY A 42 -13.52 9.94 -0.90
N ILE A 43 -12.52 9.06 -1.04
CA ILE A 43 -12.75 7.64 -1.35
C ILE A 43 -13.60 6.98 -0.25
N ALA A 44 -13.34 7.31 1.02
CA ALA A 44 -14.10 6.79 2.16
C ALA A 44 -15.57 7.23 2.10
N ASP A 45 -15.81 8.52 1.85
CA ASP A 45 -17.16 9.10 1.76
C ASP A 45 -17.94 8.52 0.56
N ALA A 46 -17.26 8.29 -0.57
CA ALA A 46 -17.85 7.64 -1.74
C ALA A 46 -18.27 6.19 -1.44
N ILE A 47 -17.47 5.44 -0.68
CA ILE A 47 -17.80 4.07 -0.27
C ILE A 47 -18.94 4.06 0.77
N GLU A 48 -18.90 4.98 1.75
CA GLU A 48 -19.94 5.08 2.80
C GLU A 48 -21.30 5.46 2.22
N SER A 49 -21.34 6.46 1.33
CA SER A 49 -22.57 6.93 0.69
C SER A 49 -23.27 5.87 -0.18
N HIS A 50 -22.51 4.90 -0.69
CA HIS A 50 -23.03 3.82 -1.53
C HIS A 50 -23.67 2.67 -0.74
N GLY A 51 -23.35 2.54 0.56
CA GLY A 51 -23.96 1.56 1.47
C GLY A 51 -23.69 0.08 1.15
N SER A 52 -22.89 -0.22 0.13
CA SER A 52 -22.55 -1.58 -0.31
C SER A 52 -21.15 -1.63 -0.95
N PRO A 53 -20.50 -2.81 -1.03
CA PRO A 53 -19.18 -2.94 -1.65
C PRO A 53 -19.19 -2.37 -3.08
N MET A 54 -18.37 -1.34 -3.30
CA MET A 54 -18.31 -0.64 -4.58
C MET A 54 -17.22 -1.26 -5.46
N THR A 55 -17.54 -1.49 -6.74
CA THR A 55 -16.55 -1.93 -7.73
C THR A 55 -15.63 -0.78 -8.14
N LEU A 56 -14.43 -1.10 -8.66
CA LEU A 56 -13.46 -0.09 -9.10
C LEU A 56 -14.02 0.86 -10.17
N LEU A 57 -14.92 0.35 -11.03
CA LEU A 57 -15.58 1.14 -12.08
C LEU A 57 -16.63 2.10 -11.52
N GLU A 58 -17.42 1.66 -10.54
CA GLU A 58 -18.40 2.52 -9.86
C GLU A 58 -17.69 3.62 -9.07
N LEU A 59 -16.58 3.30 -8.40
CA LEU A 59 -15.76 4.28 -7.70
C LEU A 59 -15.09 5.27 -8.65
N SER A 60 -14.56 4.80 -9.76
CA SER A 60 -14.01 5.65 -10.82
C SER A 60 -15.07 6.60 -11.39
N SER A 61 -16.31 6.12 -11.54
CA SER A 61 -17.44 6.93 -12.01
C SER A 61 -17.87 7.97 -10.98
N ALA A 62 -17.94 7.60 -9.69
CA ALA A 62 -18.29 8.49 -8.59
C ALA A 62 -17.25 9.59 -8.38
N LEU A 63 -15.96 9.25 -8.48
CA LEU A 63 -14.84 10.15 -8.26
C LEU A 63 -14.36 10.87 -9.54
N ARG A 64 -14.93 10.52 -10.71
CA ARG A 64 -14.55 11.04 -12.03
C ARG A 64 -13.04 10.97 -12.27
N CYS A 65 -12.41 9.87 -11.83
CA CYS A 65 -10.97 9.66 -11.87
C CYS A 65 -10.65 8.35 -12.57
N ASP A 66 -9.47 8.25 -13.18
CA ASP A 66 -9.07 7.04 -13.89
C ASP A 66 -8.96 5.83 -12.97
N THR A 67 -9.35 4.66 -13.49
CA THR A 67 -9.30 3.38 -12.76
C THR A 67 -7.88 2.96 -12.39
N SER A 68 -6.87 3.37 -13.16
CA SER A 68 -5.48 2.94 -12.98
C SER A 68 -4.82 3.53 -11.72
N PRO A 69 -4.85 4.86 -11.45
CA PRO A 69 -4.40 5.43 -10.18
C PRO A 69 -5.24 4.96 -8.99
N LEU A 70 -6.56 4.89 -9.15
CA LEU A 70 -7.49 4.44 -8.10
C LEU A 70 -7.18 3.02 -7.63
N TYR A 71 -6.92 2.10 -8.57
CA TYR A 71 -6.55 0.73 -8.24
C TYR A 71 -5.30 0.65 -7.36
N ARG A 72 -4.29 1.49 -7.65
CA ARG A 72 -3.04 1.53 -6.86
C ARG A 72 -3.30 2.05 -5.44
N ILE A 73 -4.11 3.11 -5.32
CA ILE A 73 -4.47 3.71 -4.02
C ILE A 73 -5.24 2.71 -3.14
N ILE A 74 -6.26 2.06 -3.71
CA ILE A 74 -7.08 1.08 -2.98
C ILE A 74 -6.24 -0.13 -2.59
N ARG A 75 -5.38 -0.64 -3.49
CA ARG A 75 -4.52 -1.79 -3.21
C ARG A 75 -3.58 -1.54 -2.04
N VAL A 76 -2.91 -0.37 -2.01
CA VAL A 76 -2.03 0.01 -0.89
C VAL A 76 -2.81 0.08 0.42
N GLN A 77 -4.03 0.62 0.41
CA GLN A 77 -4.92 0.64 1.57
C GLN A 77 -5.37 -0.75 2.01
N SER A 78 -5.73 -1.65 1.08
CA SER A 78 -6.18 -3.02 1.40
C SER A 78 -5.05 -3.91 1.92
N THR A 79 -3.81 -3.67 1.52
CA THR A 79 -2.64 -4.37 2.08
C THR A 79 -2.29 -3.90 3.49
N SER A 80 -2.62 -2.66 3.83
CA SER A 80 -2.55 -2.15 5.19
C SER A 80 -3.66 -2.81 6.02
N LYS A 81 -3.39 -3.20 7.27
CA LYS A 81 -4.21 -4.12 8.08
C LYS A 81 -5.62 -3.61 8.48
N TYR A 82 -6.16 -2.59 7.82
CA TYR A 82 -7.45 -1.98 8.14
C TYR A 82 -8.67 -2.78 7.63
N SER A 83 -8.51 -3.72 6.70
CA SER A 83 -9.63 -4.50 6.12
C SER A 83 -9.87 -5.87 6.79
N LYS A 84 -9.77 -5.96 8.13
CA LYS A 84 -10.15 -7.17 8.90
C LYS A 84 -11.16 -6.87 10.02
N LYS A 85 -12.24 -6.18 9.69
CA LYS A 85 -13.49 -6.22 10.45
C LYS A 85 -14.63 -5.98 9.47
N ASN A 86 -15.20 -7.04 8.92
CA ASN A 86 -16.59 -7.12 8.41
C ASN A 86 -16.82 -8.41 7.62
N GLN A 87 -16.39 -9.56 8.17
CA GLN A 87 -16.91 -10.85 7.73
C GLN A 87 -16.94 -11.79 8.93
N GLN A 88 -18.05 -11.76 9.67
CA GLN A 88 -18.52 -12.85 10.51
C GLN A 88 -19.68 -13.48 9.73
N PRO A 89 -19.57 -14.72 9.21
CA PRO A 89 -20.74 -15.47 8.82
C PRO A 89 -21.32 -16.18 10.05
N ASN A 90 -22.65 -16.12 10.13
CA ASN A 90 -23.54 -16.98 10.90
C ASN A 90 -23.23 -18.46 10.66
#